data_AF-L0A5Z5-F1
#
_entry.id   AF-L0A5Z5-F1
#
_cell.length_a   1.000
_cell.length_b   1.000
_cell.length_c   1.000
_cell.angle_alpha   90.00
_cell.angle_beta   90.00
_cell.angle_gamma   90.00
#
_symmetry.space_group_name_H-M   'P 1'
#
loop_
_entity.id
_entity.type
_entity.pdbx_description
1 polymer ?
#
loop_
_entity_poly.entity_id
_entity_poly.type
_entity_poly.pdbx_seq_one_letter_code
_entity_poly.pdbx_strand_id
1 'polypeptide(L)'
;MLESFLKVIGEYGNPVPRYTGPRCLVERLAVGGCDLCQQICPHEAITIDARVEINDTRCTGCGLCTQVCPSGALEFDVTAALGAVREQTVPERRSVDGSVDDGAKLVCSQAGESGKTLPCLARVTSSLIVAAGAWDTPLELVHGDCADCKLGGPQVPQELQKVVEQAQQLRLATGRPAQVTVRRGNGEGAGGEAVSRRGVFGSLFRSARSVVSELVPDQPLPFVDWSVPQERVPAEWQWRRRALKPTPPPQAAVYWPAPVVDDKCILCPVCANVCPTEAIAREFAPDGTITLHLDLAACTGCDACVRSCPPDAMALQGEWAEADFAAPVLLRDSTSV
;
A
#
# COMPACT_ATOMS: atom_id res chain seq x y z
N MET A 1 -23.52 7.61 -24.38
CA MET A 1 -23.52 8.55 -23.23
C MET A 1 -23.92 7.84 -21.94
N LEU A 2 -25.06 7.13 -21.91
CA LEU A 2 -25.47 6.29 -20.76
C LEU A 2 -24.48 5.14 -20.46
N GLU A 3 -23.94 4.46 -21.47
CA GLU A 3 -22.94 3.39 -21.28
C GLU A 3 -21.61 3.90 -20.73
N SER A 4 -21.18 5.10 -21.14
CA SER A 4 -19.98 5.74 -20.59
C SER A 4 -20.20 6.18 -19.14
N PHE A 5 -21.42 6.62 -18.81
CA PHE A 5 -21.82 6.98 -17.45
C PHE A 5 -21.98 5.73 -16.56
N LEU A 6 -22.46 4.61 -17.10
CA LEU A 6 -22.53 3.31 -16.43
C LEU A 6 -21.16 2.66 -16.25
N LYS A 7 -20.21 2.87 -17.18
CA LYS A 7 -18.80 2.48 -17.00
C LYS A 7 -18.13 3.27 -15.88
N VAL A 8 -18.37 4.58 -15.83
CA VAL A 8 -17.90 5.45 -14.74
C VAL A 8 -18.56 5.08 -13.41
N ILE A 9 -19.85 4.76 -13.37
CA ILE A 9 -20.53 4.24 -12.16
C ILE A 9 -20.04 2.83 -11.78
N GLY A 10 -19.67 1.98 -12.74
CA GLY A 10 -19.06 0.67 -12.49
C GLY A 10 -17.62 0.75 -11.97
N GLU A 11 -16.91 1.83 -12.27
CA GLU A 11 -15.62 2.18 -11.66
C GLU A 11 -15.80 2.72 -10.23
N TYR A 12 -16.90 3.43 -9.94
CA TYR A 12 -17.28 3.83 -8.58
C TYR A 12 -17.79 2.63 -7.77
N GLY A 13 -16.90 2.07 -6.95
CA GLY A 13 -17.21 0.90 -6.12
C GLY A 13 -16.71 -0.42 -6.70
N ASN A 14 -15.77 -0.39 -7.63
CA ASN A 14 -15.07 -1.59 -8.08
C ASN A 14 -14.35 -2.25 -6.89
N PRO A 15 -14.73 -3.48 -6.48
CA PRO A 15 -14.04 -4.15 -5.39
C PRO A 15 -12.64 -4.61 -5.79
N VAL A 16 -12.29 -4.68 -7.09
CA VAL A 16 -10.98 -5.19 -7.49
C VAL A 16 -9.89 -4.11 -7.44
N PRO A 17 -8.69 -4.43 -6.93
CA PRO A 17 -7.55 -3.54 -7.05
C PRO A 17 -7.12 -3.42 -8.51
N ARG A 18 -6.52 -2.29 -8.87
CA ARG A 18 -5.90 -2.14 -10.18
C ARG A 18 -4.70 -3.06 -10.29
N TYR A 19 -4.59 -3.75 -11.43
CA TYR A 19 -3.41 -4.51 -11.80
C TYR A 19 -2.54 -3.76 -12.81
N THR A 20 -1.24 -3.74 -12.56
CA THR A 20 -0.24 -3.09 -13.41
C THR A 20 0.82 -4.12 -13.80
N GLY A 21 0.58 -4.82 -14.92
CA GLY A 21 1.42 -5.90 -15.46
C GLY A 21 2.92 -5.58 -15.53
N PRO A 22 3.34 -4.43 -16.08
CA PRO A 22 4.76 -4.08 -16.15
C PRO A 22 5.48 -3.96 -14.81
N ARG A 23 4.77 -3.83 -13.67
CA ARG A 23 5.37 -3.93 -12.32
C ARG A 23 5.35 -5.34 -11.73
N CYS A 24 4.53 -6.23 -12.26
CA CYS A 24 4.25 -7.52 -11.68
C CYS A 24 5.45 -8.45 -11.80
N LEU A 25 5.88 -9.03 -10.69
CA LEU A 25 7.00 -9.97 -10.69
C LEU A 25 6.68 -11.28 -11.40
N VAL A 26 5.41 -11.64 -11.58
CA VAL A 26 5.02 -12.79 -12.43
C VAL A 26 5.38 -12.51 -13.89
N GLU A 27 5.04 -11.33 -14.40
CA GLU A 27 5.32 -10.96 -15.80
C GLU A 27 6.81 -10.64 -16.02
N ARG A 28 7.50 -10.12 -15.00
CA ARG A 28 8.91 -9.69 -15.12
C ARG A 28 9.94 -10.78 -14.86
N LEU A 29 9.64 -11.76 -14.00
CA LEU A 29 10.59 -12.81 -13.65
C LEU A 29 10.33 -14.07 -14.48
N ALA A 30 11.26 -14.40 -15.36
CA ALA A 30 11.18 -15.61 -16.17
C ALA A 30 11.25 -16.91 -15.34
N VAL A 31 11.87 -16.88 -14.15
CA VAL A 31 12.06 -18.06 -13.30
C VAL A 31 11.62 -17.77 -11.87
N GLY A 32 10.80 -18.67 -11.31
CA GLY A 32 10.41 -18.68 -9.90
C GLY A 32 9.35 -17.65 -9.51
N GLY A 33 8.49 -17.17 -10.42
CA GLY A 33 7.52 -16.07 -10.22
C GLY A 33 6.86 -15.88 -8.85
N CYS A 34 6.45 -14.65 -8.53
CA CYS A 34 5.81 -14.30 -7.25
C CYS A 34 4.37 -14.78 -7.18
N ASP A 35 3.95 -15.39 -6.05
CA ASP A 35 2.59 -15.88 -5.83
C ASP A 35 1.91 -15.35 -4.55
N LEU A 36 2.54 -14.39 -3.86
CA LEU A 36 2.08 -13.85 -2.58
C LEU A 36 0.62 -13.37 -2.59
N CYS A 37 0.19 -12.72 -3.68
CA CYS A 37 -1.19 -12.22 -3.79
C CYS A 37 -2.23 -13.33 -3.94
N GLN A 38 -1.87 -14.45 -4.58
CA GLN A 38 -2.72 -15.64 -4.65
C GLN A 38 -2.76 -16.34 -3.30
N GLN A 39 -1.61 -16.52 -2.65
CA GLN A 39 -1.51 -17.19 -1.34
C GLN A 39 -2.28 -16.48 -0.22
N ILE A 40 -2.27 -15.14 -0.21
CA ILE A 40 -2.95 -14.37 0.84
C ILE A 40 -4.46 -14.21 0.59
N CYS A 41 -4.98 -14.59 -0.58
CA CYS A 41 -6.36 -14.29 -0.94
C CYS A 41 -7.34 -15.25 -0.22
N PRO A 42 -8.14 -14.78 0.76
CA PRO A 42 -9.04 -15.65 1.52
C PRO A 42 -10.25 -16.13 0.71
N HIS A 43 -10.47 -15.57 -0.49
CA HIS A 43 -11.60 -15.88 -1.37
C HIS A 43 -11.20 -16.60 -2.65
N GLU A 44 -9.91 -16.96 -2.76
CA GLU A 44 -9.34 -17.60 -3.94
C GLU A 44 -9.63 -16.82 -5.24
N ALA A 45 -9.85 -15.51 -5.12
CA ALA A 45 -10.25 -14.65 -6.23
C ALA A 45 -9.10 -14.38 -7.20
N ILE A 46 -7.86 -14.69 -6.82
CA ILE A 46 -6.66 -14.43 -7.60
C ILE A 46 -6.10 -15.75 -8.12
N THR A 47 -5.82 -15.81 -9.42
CA THR A 47 -5.12 -16.91 -10.09
C THR A 47 -3.91 -16.39 -10.84
N ILE A 48 -2.83 -17.17 -10.85
CA ILE A 48 -1.56 -16.83 -11.48
C ILE A 48 -1.21 -17.89 -12.52
N ASP A 49 -1.03 -17.43 -13.76
CA ASP A 49 -0.39 -18.18 -14.84
C ASP A 49 0.75 -17.31 -15.40
N ALA A 50 0.68 -16.87 -16.65
CA ALA A 50 1.62 -15.88 -17.21
C ALA A 50 1.42 -14.46 -16.63
N ARG A 51 0.27 -14.20 -16.02
CA ARG A 51 -0.12 -12.92 -15.41
C ARG A 51 -1.06 -13.14 -14.22
N VAL A 52 -1.29 -12.09 -13.45
CA VAL A 52 -2.30 -12.10 -12.38
C VAL A 52 -3.68 -11.87 -12.98
N GLU A 53 -4.62 -12.76 -12.66
CA GLU A 53 -6.03 -12.64 -13.01
C GLU A 53 -6.87 -12.54 -11.73
N ILE A 54 -7.84 -11.63 -11.71
CA ILE A 54 -8.71 -11.39 -10.55
C ILE A 54 -10.16 -11.64 -10.97
N ASN A 55 -10.80 -12.59 -10.30
CA ASN A 55 -12.22 -12.85 -10.42
C ASN A 55 -13.01 -11.79 -9.63
N ASP A 56 -13.69 -10.91 -10.35
CA ASP A 56 -14.50 -9.81 -9.80
C ASP A 56 -15.66 -10.29 -8.91
N THR A 57 -16.30 -11.41 -9.24
CA THR A 57 -17.40 -11.97 -8.44
C THR A 57 -16.97 -12.54 -7.08
N ARG A 58 -15.73 -13.04 -6.99
CA ARG A 58 -15.15 -13.59 -5.75
C ARG A 58 -14.36 -12.53 -4.97
N CYS A 59 -13.91 -11.47 -5.64
CA CYS A 59 -13.14 -10.42 -4.99
C CYS A 59 -14.04 -9.57 -4.08
N THR A 60 -13.72 -9.55 -2.80
CA THR A 60 -14.42 -8.72 -1.79
C THR A 60 -13.83 -7.33 -1.64
N GLY A 61 -12.70 -7.05 -2.30
CA GLY A 61 -11.97 -5.80 -2.17
C GLY A 61 -11.33 -5.55 -0.81
N CYS A 62 -10.97 -6.60 -0.07
CA CYS A 62 -10.40 -6.46 1.27
C CYS A 62 -9.03 -5.75 1.33
N GLY A 63 -8.16 -5.89 0.32
CA GLY A 63 -6.83 -5.25 0.29
C GLY A 63 -5.63 -6.09 0.71
N LEU A 64 -5.82 -7.34 1.15
CA LEU A 64 -4.68 -8.20 1.54
C LEU A 64 -3.65 -8.37 0.40
N CYS A 65 -4.12 -8.57 -0.83
CA CYS A 65 -3.26 -8.71 -2.00
C CYS A 65 -2.44 -7.44 -2.31
N THR A 66 -2.96 -6.24 -2.00
CA THR A 66 -2.23 -4.98 -2.17
C THR A 66 -1.20 -4.79 -1.06
N GLN A 67 -1.47 -5.26 0.17
CA GLN A 67 -0.52 -5.20 1.27
C GLN A 67 0.70 -6.11 1.05
N VAL A 68 0.49 -7.32 0.53
CA VAL A 68 1.59 -8.27 0.30
C VAL A 68 2.30 -8.06 -1.05
N CYS A 69 1.84 -7.15 -1.91
CA CYS A 69 2.43 -6.95 -3.24
C CYS A 69 3.74 -6.15 -3.14
N PRO A 70 4.91 -6.79 -3.29
CA PRO A 70 6.17 -6.12 -2.97
C PRO A 70 6.61 -5.11 -4.05
N SER A 71 6.05 -5.21 -5.25
CA SER A 71 6.34 -4.29 -6.36
C SER A 71 5.27 -3.22 -6.60
N GLY A 72 4.18 -3.23 -5.82
CA GLY A 72 3.05 -2.32 -6.04
C GLY A 72 2.37 -2.52 -7.39
N ALA A 73 2.33 -3.76 -7.88
CA ALA A 73 1.61 -4.13 -9.09
C ALA A 73 0.09 -4.22 -8.87
N LEU A 74 -0.35 -4.38 -7.61
CA LEU A 74 -1.75 -4.34 -7.20
C LEU A 74 -1.96 -3.16 -6.26
N GLU A 75 -2.85 -2.23 -6.62
CA GLU A 75 -3.09 -1.01 -5.86
C GLU A 75 -4.57 -0.63 -5.80
N PHE A 76 -4.99 -0.08 -4.67
CA PHE A 76 -6.18 0.77 -4.55
C PHE A 76 -5.77 2.23 -4.57
N ASP A 77 -6.74 3.12 -4.80
CA ASP A 77 -6.51 4.54 -4.65
C ASP A 77 -6.28 4.91 -3.18
N VAL A 78 -5.05 5.32 -2.88
CA VAL A 78 -4.65 5.75 -1.53
C VAL A 78 -5.17 7.14 -1.18
N THR A 79 -5.52 7.97 -2.17
CA THR A 79 -5.87 9.38 -1.94
C THR A 79 -7.15 9.54 -1.13
N ALA A 80 -8.11 8.65 -1.34
CA ALA A 80 -9.38 8.68 -0.66
C ALA A 80 -9.23 8.39 0.85
N ALA A 81 -8.45 7.37 1.21
CA ALA A 81 -8.12 7.07 2.61
C ALA A 81 -7.26 8.17 3.25
N LEU A 82 -6.28 8.71 2.52
CA LEU A 82 -5.46 9.85 2.98
C LEU A 82 -6.32 11.10 3.25
N GLY A 83 -7.27 11.40 2.37
CA GLY A 83 -8.24 12.48 2.54
C GLY A 83 -9.12 12.27 3.77
N ALA A 84 -9.63 11.05 3.96
CA ALA A 84 -10.46 10.70 5.11
C ALA A 84 -9.73 10.91 6.45
N VAL A 85 -8.43 10.64 6.52
CA VAL A 85 -7.61 10.96 7.71
C VAL A 85 -7.42 12.47 7.84
N ARG A 86 -6.97 13.14 6.77
CA ARG A 86 -6.62 14.56 6.79
C ARG A 86 -7.79 15.48 7.11
N GLU A 87 -8.99 15.13 6.70
CA GLU A 87 -10.22 15.88 7.01
C GLU A 87 -10.61 15.82 8.50
N GLN A 88 -10.13 14.82 9.23
CA GLN A 88 -10.35 14.67 10.68
C GLN A 88 -9.31 15.48 11.49
N THR A 89 -8.16 15.82 10.90
CA THR A 89 -7.05 16.56 11.55
C THR A 89 -7.37 18.05 11.84
N VAL A 90 -8.54 18.58 11.45
CA VAL A 90 -8.81 20.03 11.56
C VAL A 90 -9.16 20.43 13.01
N PRO A 91 -8.42 21.35 13.67
CA PRO A 91 -8.53 21.67 15.11
C PRO A 91 -9.87 22.28 15.59
N GLU A 92 -10.81 22.59 14.70
CA GLU A 92 -12.03 23.34 15.04
C GLU A 92 -13.28 22.47 15.21
N ARG A 93 -13.19 21.15 15.06
CA ARG A 93 -14.32 20.24 15.35
C ARG A 93 -14.40 19.96 16.85
N ARG A 94 -14.99 20.91 17.58
CA ARG A 94 -15.46 20.71 18.94
C ARG A 94 -16.65 19.74 18.90
N SER A 95 -16.52 18.59 19.56
CA SER A 95 -17.65 17.67 19.77
C SER A 95 -18.81 18.38 20.46
N VAL A 96 -20.05 17.94 20.20
CA VAL A 96 -21.26 18.50 20.83
C VAL A 96 -21.24 18.33 22.36
N ASP A 97 -20.45 17.39 22.88
CA ASP A 97 -20.23 17.12 24.30
C ASP A 97 -18.99 17.82 24.89
N GLY A 98 -18.24 18.59 24.08
CA GLY A 98 -17.02 19.27 24.51
C GLY A 98 -15.78 18.38 24.63
N SER A 99 -15.85 17.09 24.26
CA SER A 99 -14.65 16.28 24.06
C SER A 99 -13.85 16.82 22.87
N VAL A 100 -12.52 16.76 22.98
CA VAL A 100 -11.62 17.04 21.85
C VAL A 100 -11.23 15.67 21.33
N ASP A 101 -11.70 15.32 20.14
CA ASP A 101 -11.24 14.11 19.45
C ASP A 101 -9.91 14.48 18.78
N ASP A 102 -8.80 14.31 19.49
CA ASP A 102 -7.46 14.80 19.11
C ASP A 102 -6.82 13.97 17.96
N GLY A 103 -7.59 13.22 17.17
CA GLY A 103 -7.07 12.30 16.17
C GLY A 103 -8.04 11.93 15.05
N ALA A 104 -7.55 11.10 14.13
CA ALA A 104 -8.34 10.49 13.07
C ALA A 104 -8.69 9.06 13.45
N LYS A 105 -9.90 8.63 13.06
CA LYS A 105 -10.37 7.26 13.27
C LYS A 105 -10.78 6.64 11.93
N LEU A 106 -10.23 5.47 11.63
CA LEU A 106 -10.64 4.64 10.50
C LEU A 106 -11.22 3.32 11.02
N VAL A 107 -12.42 3.02 10.56
CA VAL A 107 -13.21 1.89 11.06
C VAL A 107 -13.46 0.92 9.92
N CYS A 108 -13.26 -0.38 10.12
CA CYS A 108 -13.69 -1.34 9.11
C CYS A 108 -15.22 -1.47 9.11
N SER A 109 -15.80 -1.78 7.95
CA SER A 109 -17.25 -1.93 7.78
C SER A 109 -17.91 -2.95 8.72
N GLN A 110 -17.12 -3.84 9.32
CA GLN A 110 -17.58 -4.92 10.22
C GLN A 110 -17.31 -4.64 11.71
N ALA A 111 -16.79 -3.47 12.07
CA ALA A 111 -16.41 -3.16 13.44
C ALA A 111 -17.59 -2.87 14.38
N GLY A 112 -18.76 -2.51 13.82
CA GLY A 112 -19.91 -2.11 14.62
C GLY A 112 -19.71 -0.79 15.37
N GLU A 113 -18.87 0.11 14.84
CA GLU A 113 -18.61 1.43 15.43
C GLU A 113 -18.74 2.53 14.37
N SER A 114 -19.01 3.76 14.82
CA SER A 114 -19.12 4.94 13.96
C SER A 114 -17.74 5.56 13.67
N GLY A 115 -17.55 6.02 12.43
CA GLY A 115 -16.34 6.71 11.98
C GLY A 115 -16.17 6.61 10.46
N LYS A 116 -15.08 7.19 9.94
CA LYS A 116 -14.75 7.08 8.51
C LYS A 116 -14.49 5.62 8.16
N THR A 117 -15.37 5.06 7.33
CA THR A 117 -15.44 3.62 7.13
C THR A 117 -14.64 3.18 5.91
N LEU A 118 -13.74 2.22 6.11
CA LEU A 118 -13.12 1.44 5.04
C LEU A 118 -13.85 0.11 4.89
N PRO A 119 -13.95 -0.47 3.68
CA PRO A 119 -14.47 -1.83 3.53
C PRO A 119 -13.75 -2.83 4.45
N CYS A 120 -12.42 -2.74 4.51
CA CYS A 120 -11.58 -3.55 5.38
C CYS A 120 -10.31 -2.76 5.77
N LEU A 121 -9.77 -3.00 6.97
CA LEU A 121 -8.48 -2.41 7.35
C LEU A 121 -7.29 -3.00 6.58
N ALA A 122 -7.45 -4.12 5.86
CA ALA A 122 -6.41 -4.58 4.94
C ALA A 122 -6.20 -3.63 3.74
N ARG A 123 -6.99 -2.55 3.60
CA ARG A 123 -6.70 -1.44 2.68
C ARG A 123 -5.77 -0.37 3.28
N VAL A 124 -5.47 -0.43 4.57
CA VAL A 124 -4.49 0.45 5.19
C VAL A 124 -3.10 0.01 4.74
N THR A 125 -2.36 0.92 4.12
CA THR A 125 -0.97 0.74 3.71
C THR A 125 -0.03 1.52 4.61
N SER A 126 1.28 1.24 4.54
CA SER A 126 2.28 1.97 5.34
C SER A 126 2.27 3.45 4.99
N SER A 127 2.04 3.81 3.72
CA SER A 127 1.95 5.21 3.28
C SER A 127 0.88 6.02 4.02
N LEU A 128 -0.26 5.42 4.37
CA LEU A 128 -1.34 6.07 5.12
C LEU A 128 -0.92 6.39 6.57
N ILE A 129 -0.32 5.42 7.25
CA ILE A 129 0.15 5.57 8.63
C ILE A 129 1.33 6.55 8.69
N VAL A 130 2.25 6.47 7.71
CA VAL A 130 3.36 7.41 7.59
C VAL A 130 2.83 8.84 7.38
N ALA A 131 1.81 9.02 6.54
CA ALA A 131 1.16 10.31 6.33
C ALA A 131 0.44 10.85 7.58
N ALA A 132 -0.29 10.01 8.32
CA ALA A 132 -0.92 10.41 9.57
C ALA A 132 0.11 10.97 10.58
N GLY A 133 1.24 10.28 10.76
CA GLY A 133 2.33 10.78 11.60
C GLY A 133 2.95 12.08 11.08
N ALA A 134 3.01 12.30 9.76
CA ALA A 134 3.54 13.52 9.16
C ALA A 134 2.65 14.74 9.44
N TRP A 135 1.34 14.49 9.56
CA TRP A 135 0.34 15.47 9.95
C TRP A 135 0.15 15.56 11.47
N ASP A 136 0.98 14.87 12.25
CA ASP A 136 0.85 14.79 13.71
C ASP A 136 -0.54 14.33 14.18
N THR A 137 -1.17 13.46 13.41
CA THR A 137 -2.53 12.99 13.68
C THR A 137 -2.47 11.60 14.32
N PRO A 138 -2.81 11.46 15.62
CA PRO A 138 -3.12 10.17 16.21
C PRO A 138 -4.14 9.42 15.36
N LEU A 139 -3.84 8.19 14.97
CA LEU A 139 -4.67 7.38 14.09
C LEU A 139 -5.18 6.15 14.84
N GLU A 140 -6.48 6.10 15.09
CA GLU A 140 -7.13 4.91 15.62
C GLU A 140 -7.67 4.04 14.48
N LEU A 141 -7.27 2.77 14.47
CA LEU A 141 -7.68 1.75 13.52
C LEU A 141 -8.56 0.72 14.22
N VAL A 142 -9.85 0.69 13.88
CA VAL A 142 -10.85 -0.15 14.53
C VAL A 142 -11.30 -1.28 13.61
N HIS A 143 -11.07 -2.52 14.00
CA HIS A 143 -11.51 -3.71 13.25
C HIS A 143 -12.64 -4.48 13.96
N GLY A 144 -13.42 -5.23 13.19
CA GLY A 144 -14.43 -6.17 13.71
C GLY A 144 -13.84 -7.53 14.08
N ASP A 145 -14.68 -8.55 14.12
CA ASP A 145 -14.20 -9.94 14.23
C ASP A 145 -13.67 -10.41 12.88
N CYS A 146 -12.37 -10.71 12.81
CA CYS A 146 -11.73 -11.20 11.60
C CYS A 146 -11.79 -12.73 11.45
N ALA A 147 -12.05 -13.49 12.51
CA ALA A 147 -11.93 -14.95 12.51
C ALA A 147 -12.80 -15.60 11.41
N ASP A 148 -14.06 -15.15 11.29
CA ASP A 148 -15.04 -15.63 10.31
C ASP A 148 -15.47 -14.55 9.31
N CYS A 149 -14.71 -13.45 9.22
CA CYS A 149 -15.06 -12.29 8.42
C CYS A 149 -15.15 -12.63 6.93
N LYS A 150 -16.32 -12.40 6.33
CA LYS A 150 -16.56 -12.66 4.90
C LYS A 150 -15.92 -11.64 3.96
N LEU A 151 -15.34 -10.56 4.48
CA LEU A 151 -14.61 -9.58 3.68
C LEU A 151 -13.12 -9.90 3.61
N GLY A 152 -12.39 -9.80 4.72
CA GLY A 152 -10.93 -9.95 4.72
C GLY A 152 -10.39 -11.24 5.35
N GLY A 153 -11.19 -11.95 6.15
CA GLY A 153 -10.74 -13.18 6.81
C GLY A 153 -9.71 -13.00 7.94
N PRO A 154 -9.22 -14.12 8.50
CA PRO A 154 -8.48 -14.15 9.77
C PRO A 154 -7.06 -13.57 9.70
N GLN A 155 -6.47 -13.44 8.52
CA GLN A 155 -5.09 -12.93 8.34
C GLN A 155 -4.99 -11.41 8.51
N VAL A 156 -6.11 -10.67 8.41
CA VAL A 156 -6.12 -9.19 8.42
C VAL A 156 -5.40 -8.57 9.62
N PRO A 157 -5.64 -8.97 10.88
CA PRO A 157 -4.98 -8.33 12.02
C PRO A 157 -3.46 -8.49 12.00
N GLN A 158 -2.97 -9.66 11.57
CA GLN A 158 -1.53 -9.92 11.50
C GLN A 158 -0.86 -9.10 10.38
N GLU A 159 -1.45 -9.06 9.19
CA GLU A 159 -0.90 -8.26 8.08
C GLU A 159 -0.99 -6.75 8.37
N LEU A 160 -2.08 -6.30 9.01
CA LEU A 160 -2.20 -4.92 9.48
C LEU A 160 -1.10 -4.55 10.48
N GLN A 161 -0.78 -5.46 11.41
CA GLN A 161 0.29 -5.25 12.38
C GLN A 161 1.66 -5.12 11.69
N LYS A 162 1.95 -5.92 10.67
CA LYS A 162 3.17 -5.76 9.84
C LYS A 162 3.21 -4.40 9.14
N VAL A 163 2.07 -3.92 8.63
CA VAL A 163 1.97 -2.60 8.00
C VAL A 163 2.26 -1.48 9.02
N VAL A 164 1.73 -1.60 10.23
CA VAL A 164 2.02 -0.68 11.35
C VAL A 164 3.52 -0.69 11.67
N GLU A 165 4.12 -1.86 11.82
CA GLU A 165 5.55 -2.01 12.11
C GLU A 165 6.43 -1.38 11.01
N GLN A 166 6.14 -1.67 9.73
CA GLN A 166 6.83 -1.04 8.60
C GLN A 166 6.69 0.48 8.61
N ALA A 167 5.50 1.01 8.91
CA ALA A 167 5.28 2.44 9.00
C ALA A 167 6.07 3.08 10.16
N GLN A 168 6.16 2.41 11.31
CA GLN A 168 6.98 2.87 12.42
C GLN A 168 8.46 2.90 12.04
N GLN A 169 8.97 1.82 11.43
CA GLN A 169 10.35 1.74 10.96
C GLN A 169 10.69 2.87 9.98
N LEU A 170 9.82 3.12 8.99
CA LEU A 170 9.97 4.24 8.04
C LEU A 170 10.06 5.60 8.76
N ARG A 171 9.31 5.78 9.84
CA ARG A 171 9.26 7.06 10.58
C ARG A 171 10.36 7.23 11.62
N LEU A 172 11.11 6.19 12.00
CA LEU A 172 12.20 6.31 12.98
C LEU A 172 13.18 7.44 12.62
N ALA A 173 13.58 7.52 11.35
CA ALA A 173 14.51 8.52 10.84
C ALA A 173 13.98 9.96 10.89
N THR A 174 12.66 10.15 11.02
CA THR A 174 12.04 11.49 11.12
C THR A 174 12.10 12.05 12.55
N GLY A 175 12.49 11.24 13.53
CA GLY A 175 12.42 11.57 14.97
C GLY A 175 10.98 11.71 15.51
N ARG A 176 9.96 11.43 14.68
CA ARG A 176 8.54 11.54 15.04
C ARG A 176 7.81 10.26 14.63
N PRO A 177 7.69 9.26 15.51
CA PRO A 177 6.96 8.03 15.18
C PRO A 177 5.48 8.31 14.87
N ALA A 178 4.81 7.41 14.17
CA ALA A 178 3.37 7.53 13.99
C ALA A 178 2.66 7.18 15.30
N GLN A 179 1.67 7.96 15.70
CA GLN A 179 0.80 7.61 16.82
C GLN A 179 -0.35 6.79 16.25
N VAL A 180 -0.27 5.46 16.34
CA VAL A 180 -1.30 4.57 15.79
C VAL A 180 -1.71 3.53 16.82
N THR A 181 -3.01 3.35 16.99
CA THR A 181 -3.60 2.31 17.81
C THR A 181 -4.44 1.38 16.95
N VAL A 182 -4.33 0.08 17.18
CA VAL A 182 -5.19 -0.92 16.55
C VAL A 182 -6.00 -1.57 17.65
N ARG A 183 -7.32 -1.57 17.52
CA ARG A 183 -8.20 -2.26 18.47
C ARG A 183 -9.37 -2.94 17.78
N ARG A 184 -9.94 -3.91 18.49
CA ARG A 184 -11.22 -4.50 18.14
C ARG A 184 -12.34 -3.56 18.56
N GLY A 185 -13.34 -3.41 17.69
CA GLY A 185 -14.55 -2.67 18.00
C GLY A 185 -15.48 -3.44 18.93
N ASN A 186 -16.38 -2.72 19.58
CA ASN A 186 -17.23 -3.29 20.65
C ASN A 186 -18.30 -4.27 20.14
N GLY A 187 -18.51 -4.41 18.82
CA GLY A 187 -19.56 -5.28 18.24
C GLY A 187 -21.00 -4.83 18.53
N GLU A 188 -21.19 -3.89 19.46
CA GLU A 188 -22.45 -3.27 19.86
C GLU A 188 -22.80 -2.08 18.97
N GLY A 189 -22.91 -2.35 17.66
CA GLY A 189 -23.40 -1.41 16.65
C GLY A 189 -24.41 -2.03 15.67
N ALA A 190 -24.82 -3.27 15.90
CA ALA A 190 -25.97 -3.88 15.26
C ALA A 190 -27.11 -3.95 16.28
N GLY A 191 -27.70 -2.80 16.62
CA GLY A 191 -28.95 -2.73 17.35
C GLY A 191 -30.08 -3.36 16.54
N GLY A 192 -30.23 -4.68 16.63
CA GLY A 192 -31.41 -5.41 16.19
C GLY A 192 -32.57 -5.10 17.12
N GLU A 193 -33.25 -3.98 16.89
CA GLU A 193 -34.58 -3.76 17.43
C GLU A 193 -35.49 -4.84 16.81
N ALA A 194 -36.22 -5.59 17.65
CA ALA A 194 -37.07 -6.69 17.21
C ALA A 194 -38.12 -6.19 16.19
N VAL A 195 -37.86 -6.43 14.90
CA VAL A 195 -38.73 -5.96 13.80
C VAL A 195 -39.99 -6.81 13.75
N SER A 196 -41.09 -6.23 14.25
CA SER A 196 -42.45 -6.69 14.01
C SER A 196 -42.72 -6.84 12.50
N ARG A 197 -43.40 -7.93 12.11
CA ARG A 197 -43.70 -8.35 10.73
C ARG A 197 -44.44 -7.30 9.86
N ARG A 198 -44.88 -6.17 10.43
CA ARG A 198 -45.46 -5.02 9.71
C ARG A 198 -44.47 -3.90 9.36
N GLY A 199 -43.19 -4.01 9.76
CA GLY A 199 -42.14 -3.00 9.50
C GLY A 199 -41.26 -3.22 8.27
N VAL A 200 -41.42 -4.36 7.57
CA VAL A 200 -40.47 -4.86 6.55
C VAL A 200 -40.33 -3.94 5.33
N PHE A 201 -41.41 -3.27 4.89
CA PHE A 201 -41.34 -2.38 3.73
C PHE A 201 -40.80 -0.98 4.04
N GLY A 202 -40.77 -0.57 5.32
CA GLY A 202 -40.24 0.74 5.75
C GLY A 202 -38.80 0.72 6.29
N SER A 203 -38.24 -0.47 6.56
CA SER A 203 -36.87 -0.65 7.03
C SER A 203 -35.88 -0.89 5.89
N LEU A 204 -36.29 -1.52 4.78
CA LEU A 204 -35.46 -1.70 3.58
C LEU A 204 -34.94 -0.38 3.01
N PHE A 205 -35.74 0.69 3.04
CA PHE A 205 -35.34 2.02 2.57
C PHE A 205 -34.57 2.86 3.62
N ARG A 206 -34.60 2.49 4.90
CA ARG A 206 -33.90 3.23 5.97
C ARG A 206 -32.54 2.62 6.33
N SER A 207 -32.42 1.29 6.33
CA SER A 207 -31.14 0.59 6.48
C SER A 207 -30.24 0.73 5.25
N ALA A 208 -30.82 0.95 4.06
CA ALA A 208 -30.06 1.34 2.88
C ALA A 208 -29.47 2.77 2.98
N ARG A 209 -29.93 3.59 3.95
CA ARG A 209 -29.51 5.00 4.05
C ARG A 209 -28.43 5.24 5.12
N SER A 210 -28.32 4.38 6.14
CA SER A 210 -27.30 4.50 7.20
C SER A 210 -26.01 3.73 6.92
N VAL A 211 -26.02 2.77 5.99
CA VAL A 211 -24.81 2.04 5.54
C VAL A 211 -24.14 2.75 4.35
N VAL A 212 -24.83 3.70 3.71
CA VAL A 212 -24.35 4.41 2.52
C VAL A 212 -23.68 5.75 2.84
N SER A 213 -23.84 6.28 4.06
CA SER A 213 -23.12 7.49 4.48
C SER A 213 -21.75 7.13 5.05
N GLU A 214 -20.71 7.38 4.25
CA GLU A 214 -19.27 7.31 4.56
C GLU A 214 -18.51 6.03 4.19
N LEU A 215 -18.96 5.27 3.17
CA LEU A 215 -18.00 4.50 2.38
C LEU A 215 -17.24 5.48 1.49
N VAL A 216 -15.94 5.64 1.76
CA VAL A 216 -15.05 6.41 0.88
C VAL A 216 -15.01 5.69 -0.47
N PRO A 217 -15.60 6.26 -1.55
CA PRO A 217 -15.60 5.59 -2.83
C PRO A 217 -14.18 5.58 -3.38
N ASP A 218 -13.69 4.40 -3.78
CA ASP A 218 -12.44 4.32 -4.53
C ASP A 218 -12.62 5.07 -5.84
N GLN A 219 -11.70 5.98 -6.16
CA GLN A 219 -11.62 6.50 -7.52
C GLN A 219 -10.79 5.53 -8.36
N PRO A 220 -11.09 5.40 -9.66
CA PRO A 220 -10.20 4.69 -10.56
C PRO A 220 -8.82 5.37 -10.51
N LEU A 221 -7.77 4.58 -10.29
CA LEU A 221 -6.41 5.10 -10.34
C LEU A 221 -6.15 5.74 -11.72
N PRO A 222 -5.46 6.89 -11.79
CA PRO A 222 -5.19 7.57 -13.05
C PRO A 222 -4.39 6.67 -14.01
N PHE A 223 -4.57 6.83 -15.32
CA PHE A 223 -3.72 6.18 -16.32
C PHE A 223 -2.24 6.41 -15.98
N VAL A 224 -1.41 5.38 -16.14
CA VAL A 224 0.05 5.47 -15.93
C VAL A 224 0.70 5.45 -17.30
N ASP A 225 1.37 6.54 -17.66
CA ASP A 225 2.18 6.62 -18.87
C ASP A 225 3.52 5.91 -18.64
N TRP A 226 3.62 4.69 -19.18
CA TRP A 226 4.84 3.87 -19.08
C TRP A 226 6.04 4.44 -19.83
N SER A 227 5.85 5.44 -20.69
CA SER A 227 6.94 6.18 -21.32
C SER A 227 7.62 7.18 -20.37
N VAL A 228 6.98 7.48 -19.22
CA VAL A 228 7.47 8.41 -18.20
C VAL A 228 8.00 7.62 -17.00
N PRO A 229 9.33 7.50 -16.80
CA PRO A 229 9.92 6.69 -15.72
C PRO A 229 9.38 7.02 -14.32
N GLN A 230 9.10 8.30 -14.05
CA GLN A 230 8.61 8.78 -12.76
C GLN A 230 7.21 8.23 -12.43
N GLU A 231 6.38 7.93 -13.43
CA GLU A 231 5.04 7.37 -13.23
C GLU A 231 5.06 5.87 -12.95
N ARG A 232 6.22 5.22 -13.13
CA ARG A 232 6.38 3.78 -12.88
C ARG A 232 6.45 3.45 -11.40
N VAL A 233 6.76 4.41 -10.53
CA VAL A 233 6.77 4.21 -9.07
C VAL A 233 5.33 4.11 -8.56
N PRO A 234 4.95 3.08 -7.78
CA PRO A 234 3.58 2.96 -7.27
C PRO A 234 3.23 4.09 -6.31
N ALA A 235 1.95 4.46 -6.25
CA ALA A 235 1.46 5.62 -5.49
C ALA A 235 1.77 5.48 -3.99
N GLU A 236 1.71 4.26 -3.49
CA GLU A 236 2.03 3.91 -2.11
C GLU A 236 3.48 4.32 -1.75
N TRP A 237 4.47 3.99 -2.58
CA TRP A 237 5.88 4.37 -2.37
C TRP A 237 6.11 5.88 -2.55
N GLN A 238 5.45 6.50 -3.52
CA GLN A 238 5.50 7.96 -3.67
C GLN A 238 5.03 8.66 -2.39
N TRP A 239 3.94 8.19 -1.79
CA TRP A 239 3.42 8.73 -0.54
C TRP A 239 4.29 8.41 0.68
N ARG A 240 4.88 7.20 0.78
CA ARG A 240 5.88 6.89 1.83
C ARG A 240 6.96 7.95 1.86
N ARG A 241 7.61 8.21 0.70
CA ARG A 241 8.67 9.23 0.57
C ARG A 241 8.15 10.61 0.90
N ARG A 242 7.02 11.04 0.30
CA ARG A 242 6.45 12.38 0.50
C ARG A 242 6.12 12.65 1.98
N ALA A 243 5.69 11.61 2.69
CA ALA A 243 5.28 11.66 4.09
C ALA A 243 6.41 11.41 5.10
N LEU A 244 7.67 11.22 4.67
CA LEU A 244 8.84 11.30 5.54
C LEU A 244 9.06 12.76 5.97
N LYS A 245 8.18 13.22 6.85
CA LYS A 245 8.14 14.57 7.42
C LYS A 245 8.06 14.47 8.95
N PRO A 246 8.88 15.26 9.68
CA PRO A 246 9.96 16.14 9.21
C PRO A 246 11.00 15.39 8.37
N THR A 247 11.60 16.09 7.39
CA THR A 247 12.58 15.46 6.50
C THR A 247 13.71 14.90 7.36
N PRO A 248 14.06 13.60 7.22
CA PRO A 248 15.20 13.03 7.93
C PRO A 248 16.48 13.85 7.66
N PRO A 249 17.38 14.00 8.65
CA PRO A 249 18.70 14.55 8.42
C PRO A 249 19.43 13.78 7.30
N PRO A 250 20.32 14.41 6.52
CA PRO A 250 21.01 13.74 5.41
C PRO A 250 21.74 12.45 5.82
N GLN A 251 22.28 12.39 7.04
CA GLN A 251 23.02 11.23 7.56
C GLN A 251 22.14 10.20 8.27
N ALA A 252 20.82 10.38 8.29
CA ALA A 252 19.93 9.45 8.97
C ALA A 252 19.72 8.20 8.12
N ALA A 253 19.92 7.03 8.72
CA ALA A 253 19.51 5.76 8.16
C ALA A 253 17.97 5.73 8.07
N VAL A 254 17.43 5.65 6.85
CA VAL A 254 16.00 5.47 6.63
C VAL A 254 15.74 4.01 6.31
N TYR A 255 14.75 3.42 6.98
CA TYR A 255 14.26 2.09 6.68
C TYR A 255 13.62 2.06 5.28
N TRP A 256 14.43 1.91 4.24
CA TRP A 256 13.97 1.85 2.85
C TRP A 256 14.63 0.67 2.14
N PRO A 257 13.90 -0.39 1.79
CA PRO A 257 14.49 -1.61 1.23
C PRO A 257 15.25 -1.31 -0.07
N ALA A 258 16.54 -1.65 -0.07
CA ALA A 258 17.45 -1.45 -1.18
C ALA A 258 18.37 -2.67 -1.34
N PRO A 259 18.75 -3.02 -2.56
CA PRO A 259 19.77 -4.04 -2.78
C PRO A 259 21.16 -3.52 -2.43
N VAL A 260 21.99 -4.39 -1.87
CA VAL A 260 23.46 -4.27 -1.82
C VAL A 260 24.07 -5.18 -2.87
N VAL A 261 25.29 -4.85 -3.30
CA VAL A 261 26.01 -5.56 -4.37
C VAL A 261 27.40 -5.92 -3.89
N ASP A 262 27.78 -7.19 -4.01
CA ASP A 262 29.11 -7.69 -3.63
C ASP A 262 30.09 -7.76 -4.82
N ASP A 263 31.28 -8.30 -4.55
CA ASP A 263 32.39 -8.41 -5.50
C ASP A 263 32.18 -9.45 -6.62
N LYS A 264 31.21 -10.36 -6.50
CA LYS A 264 30.84 -11.29 -7.57
C LYS A 264 30.13 -10.59 -8.74
N CYS A 265 29.72 -9.33 -8.57
CA CYS A 265 29.02 -8.58 -9.59
C CYS A 265 29.89 -8.37 -10.84
N ILE A 266 29.43 -8.91 -11.96
CA ILE A 266 30.08 -8.79 -13.28
C ILE A 266 29.54 -7.62 -14.12
N LEU A 267 28.76 -6.71 -13.52
CA LEU A 267 28.14 -5.55 -14.18
C LEU A 267 27.30 -5.91 -15.44
N CYS A 268 26.65 -7.07 -15.44
CA CYS A 268 25.69 -7.46 -16.47
C CYS A 268 24.39 -6.62 -16.39
N PRO A 269 23.55 -6.56 -17.44
CA PRO A 269 22.36 -5.70 -17.45
C PRO A 269 21.12 -6.28 -16.73
N VAL A 270 21.20 -7.50 -16.18
CA VAL A 270 20.00 -8.23 -15.74
C VAL A 270 19.21 -7.48 -14.66
N CYS A 271 19.87 -6.99 -13.61
CA CYS A 271 19.22 -6.27 -12.51
C CYS A 271 18.50 -4.99 -12.95
N ALA A 272 19.10 -4.22 -13.88
CA ALA A 272 18.49 -3.03 -14.46
C ALA A 272 17.26 -3.40 -15.29
N ASN A 273 17.34 -4.44 -16.11
CA ASN A 273 16.26 -4.87 -17.00
C ASN A 273 15.06 -5.46 -16.24
N VAL A 274 15.29 -6.20 -15.15
CA VAL A 274 14.20 -6.80 -14.37
C VAL A 274 13.55 -5.80 -13.41
N CYS A 275 14.19 -4.67 -13.11
CA CYS A 275 13.67 -3.68 -12.19
C CYS A 275 12.34 -3.06 -12.71
N PRO A 276 11.20 -3.28 -12.04
CA PRO A 276 9.89 -2.83 -12.54
C PRO A 276 9.73 -1.31 -12.60
N THR A 277 10.49 -0.59 -11.77
CA THR A 277 10.45 0.87 -11.66
C THR A 277 11.66 1.54 -12.33
N GLU A 278 12.56 0.75 -12.93
CA GLU A 278 13.85 1.22 -13.45
C GLU A 278 14.69 1.97 -12.40
N ALA A 279 14.54 1.61 -11.12
CA ALA A 279 15.34 2.16 -10.03
C ALA A 279 16.83 1.82 -10.16
N ILE A 280 17.20 0.78 -10.91
CA ILE A 280 18.59 0.39 -11.12
C ILE A 280 18.99 0.75 -12.55
N ALA A 281 20.05 1.54 -12.68
CA ALA A 281 20.58 1.99 -13.97
C ALA A 281 22.06 1.64 -14.11
N ARG A 282 22.47 1.38 -15.35
CA ARG A 282 23.88 1.24 -15.73
C ARG A 282 24.30 2.47 -16.52
N GLU A 283 25.42 3.06 -16.14
CA GLU A 283 26.03 4.15 -16.89
C GLU A 283 27.37 3.68 -17.48
N PHE A 284 27.67 4.22 -18.67
CA PHE A 284 28.90 3.91 -19.40
C PHE A 284 29.65 5.21 -19.59
N ALA A 285 30.78 5.33 -18.92
CA ALA A 285 31.68 6.46 -19.10
C ALA A 285 32.44 6.34 -20.44
N PRO A 286 32.88 7.46 -21.03
CA PRO A 286 33.63 7.45 -22.29
C PRO A 286 34.95 6.67 -22.25
N ASP A 287 35.52 6.50 -21.07
CA ASP A 287 36.76 5.73 -20.84
C ASP A 287 36.53 4.22 -20.74
N GLY A 288 35.28 3.75 -20.86
CA GLY A 288 34.89 2.36 -20.76
C GLY A 288 34.52 1.91 -19.34
N THR A 289 34.58 2.80 -18.34
CA THR A 289 34.12 2.49 -16.98
C THR A 289 32.62 2.27 -16.98
N ILE A 290 32.17 1.22 -16.29
CA ILE A 290 30.76 0.90 -16.10
C ILE A 290 30.42 1.11 -14.63
N THR A 291 29.39 1.90 -14.37
CA THR A 291 28.85 2.09 -13.02
C THR A 291 27.41 1.58 -12.96
N LEU A 292 27.03 1.08 -11.78
CA LEU A 292 25.69 0.63 -11.45
C LEU A 292 25.15 1.54 -10.35
N HIS A 293 24.03 2.20 -10.62
CA HIS A 293 23.40 3.16 -9.71
C HIS A 293 21.99 2.71 -9.30
N LEU A 294 21.57 3.14 -8.12
CA LEU A 294 20.24 2.95 -7.57
C LEU A 294 19.56 4.31 -7.29
N ASP A 295 18.44 4.57 -7.94
CA ASP A 295 17.47 5.56 -7.45
C ASP A 295 16.68 4.95 -6.29
N LEU A 296 17.07 5.33 -5.07
CA LEU A 296 16.44 4.86 -3.86
C LEU A 296 14.95 5.24 -3.79
N ALA A 297 14.57 6.40 -4.33
CA ALA A 297 13.18 6.86 -4.33
C ALA A 297 12.28 6.04 -5.25
N ALA A 298 12.84 5.40 -6.27
CA ALA A 298 12.13 4.51 -7.18
C ALA A 298 12.18 3.03 -6.76
N CYS A 299 13.09 2.65 -5.84
CA CYS A 299 13.22 1.27 -5.38
C CYS A 299 12.02 0.86 -4.53
N THR A 300 11.33 -0.21 -4.94
CA THR A 300 10.20 -0.76 -4.17
C THR A 300 10.62 -1.80 -3.13
N GLY A 301 11.86 -2.30 -3.21
CA GLY A 301 12.30 -3.43 -2.39
C GLY A 301 11.74 -4.78 -2.84
N CYS A 302 11.29 -4.88 -4.10
CA CYS A 302 10.60 -6.07 -4.62
C CYS A 302 11.45 -7.31 -4.88
N ASP A 303 12.76 -7.23 -4.62
CA ASP A 303 13.70 -8.35 -4.74
C ASP A 303 13.90 -8.91 -6.17
N ALA A 304 13.34 -8.26 -7.21
CA ALA A 304 13.47 -8.71 -8.59
C ALA A 304 14.94 -8.83 -9.04
N CYS A 305 15.77 -7.85 -8.65
CA CYS A 305 17.19 -7.78 -9.01
C CYS A 305 18.02 -8.87 -8.34
N VAL A 306 17.77 -9.14 -7.05
CA VAL A 306 18.42 -10.20 -6.27
C VAL A 306 18.11 -11.56 -6.89
N ARG A 307 16.83 -11.85 -7.07
CA ARG A 307 16.36 -13.15 -7.58
C ARG A 307 16.76 -13.45 -9.01
N SER A 308 17.10 -12.42 -9.78
CA SER A 308 17.52 -12.57 -11.18
C SER A 308 19.03 -12.48 -11.37
N CYS A 309 19.82 -12.22 -10.31
CA CYS A 309 21.26 -11.97 -10.43
C CYS A 309 22.01 -13.26 -10.79
N PRO A 310 22.56 -13.41 -12.01
CA PRO A 310 23.21 -14.65 -12.41
C PRO A 310 24.45 -15.05 -11.57
N PRO A 311 25.34 -14.12 -11.16
CA PRO A 311 26.46 -14.46 -10.29
C PRO A 311 26.09 -14.50 -8.80
N ASP A 312 24.81 -14.31 -8.43
CA ASP A 312 24.36 -14.25 -7.03
C ASP A 312 25.13 -13.21 -6.19
N ALA A 313 25.22 -12.00 -6.76
CA ALA A 313 26.01 -10.88 -6.23
C ALA A 313 25.16 -9.83 -5.50
N MET A 314 23.84 -10.03 -5.39
CA MET A 314 22.92 -9.04 -4.86
C MET A 314 22.14 -9.62 -3.68
N ALA A 315 21.93 -8.81 -2.65
CA ALA A 315 21.06 -9.14 -1.52
C ALA A 315 20.28 -7.91 -1.08
N LEU A 316 19.16 -8.06 -0.38
CA LEU A 316 18.54 -6.91 0.29
C LEU A 316 19.35 -6.53 1.53
N GLN A 317 19.53 -5.23 1.76
CA GLN A 317 20.27 -4.73 2.90
C GLN A 317 19.65 -5.20 4.24
N GLY A 318 20.50 -5.66 5.16
CA GLY A 318 20.13 -5.97 6.54
C GLY A 318 20.37 -4.80 7.50
N GLU A 319 21.26 -3.87 7.13
CA GLU A 319 21.58 -2.65 7.87
C GLU A 319 21.26 -1.45 6.97
N TRP A 320 20.54 -0.46 7.51
CA TRP A 320 20.01 0.67 6.74
C TRP A 320 21.10 1.73 6.56
N ALA A 321 21.54 1.97 5.32
CA ALA A 321 22.46 3.05 4.98
C ALA A 321 21.76 4.43 4.96
N GLU A 322 22.55 5.51 4.92
CA GLU A 322 22.05 6.88 4.74
C GLU A 322 21.18 6.94 3.46
N ALA A 323 19.92 7.32 3.61
CA ALA A 323 19.00 7.35 2.48
C ALA A 323 19.01 8.72 1.83
N ASP A 324 19.84 8.89 0.80
CA ASP A 324 19.74 10.04 -0.08
C ASP A 324 18.67 9.82 -1.16
N PHE A 325 17.49 10.42 -0.97
CA PHE A 325 16.42 10.41 -1.96
C PHE A 325 16.57 11.50 -3.04
N ALA A 326 17.66 12.28 -3.01
CA ALA A 326 17.93 13.36 -3.95
C ALA A 326 18.96 12.97 -5.03
N ALA A 327 19.82 11.99 -4.76
CA ALA A 327 20.84 11.52 -5.70
C ALA A 327 20.87 9.98 -5.83
N PRO A 328 21.22 9.43 -7.01
CA PRO A 328 21.42 8.00 -7.16
C PRO A 328 22.60 7.49 -6.32
N VAL A 329 22.40 6.35 -5.66
CA VAL A 329 23.42 5.66 -4.87
C VAL A 329 24.29 4.80 -5.80
N LEU A 330 25.61 4.92 -5.72
CA LEU A 330 26.52 4.01 -6.43
C LEU A 330 26.47 2.62 -5.76
N LEU A 331 26.04 1.62 -6.51
CA LEU A 331 26.02 0.22 -6.05
C LEU A 331 27.34 -0.50 -6.34
N ARG A 332 27.92 -0.29 -7.53
CA ARG A 332 29.14 -0.95 -8.00
C ARG A 332 29.77 -0.17 -9.15
N ASP A 333 31.09 -0.21 -9.27
CA ASP A 333 31.79 0.23 -10.47
C ASP A 333 32.80 -0.83 -10.94
N SER A 334 33.25 -0.73 -12.19
CA SER A 334 34.21 -1.66 -12.80
C SER A 334 35.66 -1.47 -12.34
N THR A 335 35.95 -0.44 -11.55
CA THR A 335 37.30 -0.10 -11.09
C THR A 335 37.62 -0.65 -9.70
N SER A 336 36.61 -1.00 -8.91
CA SER A 336 36.77 -1.54 -7.55
C SER A 336 36.87 -3.08 -7.51
N VAL A 337 37.55 -3.68 -8.49
CA VAL A 337 37.86 -5.14 -8.53
C VAL A 337 39.11 -5.44 -7.70
#